data_AF-A0A4R7HUS7-F1
#
_entry.id   AF-A0A4R7HUS7-F1
#
_cell.length_a   1.000
_cell.length_b   1.000
_cell.length_c   1.000
_cell.angle_alpha   90.00
_cell.angle_beta   90.00
_cell.angle_gamma   90.00
#
_symmetry.space_group_name_H-M   'P 1'
#
loop_
_entity.id
_entity.type
_entity.pdbx_description
1 polymer ?
#
loop_
_entity_poly.entity_id
_entity_poly.type
_entity_poly.pdbx_seq_one_letter_code
_entity_poly.pdbx_strand_id
1 'polypeptide(L)'
;MRHPFVTMDRVIDSPDLACSCAVDRERTRYEQFRVAPSRGGGWATWAEAFARLVDRLVALPAHCLIVQQEPNQRYVQMMVGHGHAHIEVSSNHYLIGDFRLDAREESALAALGFAKPDSAGESEWPLNWWRNDEHADGEAIAGRVLAVLTTAVGFDERAPVNVDVFGADNPCVVCLCGRRDEASV
;
A
#
# COMPACT_ATOMS: atom_id res chain seq x y z
N MET A 1 5.06 6.47 28.28
CA MET A 1 3.83 6.61 27.46
C MET A 1 3.54 5.25 26.85
N ARG A 2 2.40 4.62 27.20
CA ARG A 2 2.02 3.30 26.69
C ARG A 2 1.24 3.49 25.38
N HIS A 3 1.76 3.02 24.25
CA HIS A 3 0.99 2.92 23.02
C HIS A 3 -0.12 1.87 23.20
N PRO A 4 -1.36 2.12 22.74
CA PRO A 4 -2.40 1.11 22.76
C PRO A 4 -2.05 0.01 21.76
N PHE A 5 -1.99 -1.24 22.24
CA PHE A 5 -2.08 -2.41 21.38
C PHE A 5 -3.51 -2.46 20.85
N VAL A 6 -3.69 -2.30 19.54
CA VAL A 6 -4.99 -2.47 18.89
C VAL A 6 -5.15 -3.95 18.53
N THR A 7 -6.06 -4.63 19.23
CA THR A 7 -6.60 -5.92 18.80
C THR A 7 -7.53 -5.66 17.60
N MET A 8 -7.28 -6.30 16.46
CA MET A 8 -8.00 -6.08 15.18
C MET A 8 -9.42 -6.68 15.15
N ASP A 9 -10.29 -6.33 16.12
CA ASP A 9 -11.65 -6.90 16.24
C ASP A 9 -12.78 -5.86 16.09
N ARG A 10 -12.53 -4.70 15.47
CA ARG A 10 -13.64 -3.77 15.13
C ARG A 10 -14.17 -4.06 13.73
N VAL A 11 -15.32 -4.74 13.71
CA VAL A 11 -16.20 -4.87 12.55
C VAL A 11 -16.88 -3.52 12.31
N ILE A 12 -16.70 -2.94 11.11
CA ILE A 12 -17.49 -1.80 10.63
C ILE A 12 -18.53 -2.38 9.67
N ASP A 13 -19.69 -2.76 10.21
CA ASP A 13 -20.86 -3.10 9.42
C ASP A 13 -21.71 -1.84 9.26
N SER A 14 -21.66 -1.19 8.10
CA SER A 14 -22.68 -0.23 7.69
C SER A 14 -22.97 -0.39 6.19
N PRO A 15 -24.13 -0.91 5.80
CA PRO A 15 -24.46 -1.24 4.41
C PRO A 15 -24.89 -0.02 3.56
N ASP A 16 -24.88 1.18 4.11
CA ASP A 16 -25.33 2.40 3.42
C ASP A 16 -24.15 3.18 2.81
N LEU A 17 -23.57 2.68 1.73
CA LEU A 17 -22.62 3.43 0.89
C LEU A 17 -23.39 4.41 -0.03
N ALA A 18 -24.04 5.41 0.58
CA ALA A 18 -24.57 6.56 -0.14
C ALA A 18 -23.41 7.54 -0.41
N CYS A 19 -23.00 7.64 -1.68
CA CYS A 19 -22.02 8.61 -2.12
C CYS A 19 -22.59 10.04 -2.02
N SER A 20 -22.12 10.83 -1.05
CA SER A 20 -21.70 12.23 -1.25
C SER A 20 -21.20 12.81 0.09
N CYS A 21 -20.09 13.55 0.06
CA CYS A 21 -19.68 14.52 1.08
C CYS A 21 -19.34 14.02 2.51
N ALA A 22 -19.58 12.75 2.87
CA ALA A 22 -19.05 12.14 4.10
C ALA A 22 -17.53 11.83 4.00
N VAL A 23 -16.98 11.89 2.77
CA VAL A 23 -15.59 11.60 2.39
C VAL A 23 -14.56 12.48 3.13
N ASP A 24 -14.90 13.72 3.50
CA ASP A 24 -13.96 14.59 4.22
C ASP A 24 -13.65 14.13 5.66
N ARG A 25 -14.54 13.33 6.29
CA ARG A 25 -14.28 12.74 7.62
C ARG A 25 -13.41 11.48 7.58
N GLU A 26 -13.37 10.77 6.45
CA GLU A 26 -12.51 9.60 6.28
C GLU A 26 -11.11 9.99 5.75
N ARG A 27 -11.00 11.07 4.98
CA ARG A 27 -9.72 11.66 4.54
C ARG A 27 -8.74 12.01 5.66
N THR A 28 -9.25 12.36 6.83
CA THR A 28 -8.45 12.77 8.00
C THR A 28 -8.11 11.63 8.94
N ARG A 29 -8.61 10.41 8.67
CA ARG A 29 -8.23 9.23 9.47
C ARG A 29 -6.90 8.71 8.99
N TYR A 30 -5.87 9.10 9.73
CA TYR A 30 -4.58 8.44 9.72
C TYR A 30 -4.63 7.29 10.73
N GLU A 31 -4.50 6.07 10.23
CA GLU A 31 -4.39 4.88 11.05
C GLU A 31 -2.98 4.31 10.90
N GLN A 32 -2.30 4.11 12.02
CA GLN A 32 -1.00 3.48 12.04
C GLN A 32 -1.13 2.09 12.65
N PHE A 33 -0.80 1.07 11.87
CA PHE A 33 -0.71 -0.30 12.32
C PHE A 33 0.76 -0.63 12.55
N ARG A 34 1.07 -1.06 13.77
CA ARG A 34 2.34 -1.72 14.03
C ARG A 34 2.13 -3.22 13.94
N VAL A 35 2.52 -3.81 12.83
CA VAL A 35 2.51 -5.26 12.65
C VAL A 35 3.81 -5.78 13.25
N ALA A 36 3.79 -5.97 14.56
CA ALA A 36 4.81 -6.75 15.23
C ALA A 36 4.42 -8.24 15.11
N PRO A 37 5.34 -9.15 14.77
CA PRO A 37 5.08 -10.57 14.84
C PRO A 37 4.76 -10.90 16.30
N SER A 38 3.47 -11.02 16.64
CA SER A 38 3.04 -11.29 18.01
C SER A 38 3.49 -12.71 18.35
N ARG A 39 4.63 -12.84 19.02
CA ARG A 39 5.18 -14.12 19.52
C ARG A 39 5.70 -15.08 18.43
N GLY A 40 6.34 -14.56 17.37
CA GLY A 40 7.12 -15.40 16.43
C GLY A 40 6.39 -15.89 15.18
N GLY A 41 5.28 -15.26 14.79
CA GLY A 41 4.73 -15.45 13.45
C GLY A 41 5.61 -14.71 12.43
N GLY A 42 6.46 -15.43 11.69
CA GLY A 42 7.32 -14.86 10.66
C GLY A 42 6.54 -14.32 9.44
N TRP A 43 7.20 -14.25 8.29
CA TRP A 43 6.64 -13.65 7.09
C TRP A 43 5.28 -14.19 6.62
N ALA A 44 4.98 -15.47 6.88
CA ALA A 44 3.68 -16.05 6.54
C ALA A 44 2.52 -15.37 7.29
N THR A 45 2.65 -15.23 8.62
CA THR A 45 1.63 -14.57 9.44
C THR A 45 1.51 -13.08 9.10
N TRP A 46 2.64 -12.43 8.78
CA TRP A 46 2.64 -11.06 8.31
C TRP A 46 1.86 -10.92 7.00
N ALA A 47 2.13 -11.78 6.01
CA ALA A 47 1.46 -11.73 4.72
C ALA A 47 -0.05 -12.00 4.83
N GLU A 48 -0.48 -12.93 5.67
CA GLU A 48 -1.91 -13.17 5.91
C GLU A 48 -2.60 -11.95 6.53
N ALA A 49 -1.96 -11.29 7.50
CA ALA A 49 -2.51 -10.08 8.11
C ALA A 49 -2.56 -8.92 7.12
N PHE A 50 -1.52 -8.78 6.29
CA PHE A 50 -1.45 -7.76 5.27
C PHE A 50 -2.46 -8.00 4.14
N ALA A 51 -2.64 -9.25 3.69
CA ALA A 51 -3.67 -9.62 2.72
C ALA A 51 -5.07 -9.22 3.20
N ARG A 52 -5.44 -9.55 4.44
CA ARG A 52 -6.72 -9.13 5.04
C ARG A 52 -6.89 -7.62 5.14
N LEU A 53 -5.80 -6.86 5.28
CA LEU A 53 -5.85 -5.39 5.24
C LEU A 53 -6.13 -4.93 3.81
N VAL A 54 -5.36 -5.41 2.83
CA VAL A 54 -5.50 -5.01 1.44
C VAL A 54 -6.87 -5.40 0.87
N ASP A 55 -7.37 -6.60 1.14
CA ASP A 55 -8.71 -7.06 0.72
C ASP A 55 -9.82 -6.12 1.20
N ARG A 56 -9.68 -5.57 2.41
CA ARG A 56 -10.63 -4.60 2.93
C ARG A 56 -10.52 -3.26 2.23
N LEU A 57 -9.32 -2.81 1.88
CA LEU A 57 -9.10 -1.48 1.28
C LEU A 57 -9.38 -1.47 -0.23
N VAL A 58 -9.19 -2.57 -0.93
CA VAL A 58 -9.29 -2.60 -2.41
C VAL A 58 -10.70 -2.35 -2.92
N ALA A 59 -11.73 -2.75 -2.16
CA ALA A 59 -13.13 -2.51 -2.50
C ALA A 59 -13.65 -1.13 -2.05
N LEU A 60 -12.82 -0.36 -1.33
CA LEU A 60 -13.16 0.95 -0.77
C LEU A 60 -12.63 2.09 -1.67
N PRO A 61 -12.98 3.36 -1.36
CA PRO A 61 -12.28 4.52 -1.89
C PRO A 61 -10.76 4.40 -1.78
N ALA A 62 -10.02 5.16 -2.57
CA ALA A 62 -8.56 5.04 -2.61
C ALA A 62 -7.92 5.36 -1.23
N HIS A 63 -7.01 4.50 -0.79
CA HIS A 63 -6.16 4.66 0.37
C HIS A 63 -4.70 4.57 -0.03
N CYS A 64 -3.86 5.38 0.62
CA CYS A 64 -2.42 5.22 0.58
C CYS A 64 -1.96 4.37 1.77
N LEU A 65 -1.04 3.45 1.51
CA LEU A 65 -0.30 2.72 2.53
C LEU A 65 1.18 3.01 2.39
N ILE A 66 1.88 3.14 3.52
CA ILE A 66 3.34 3.19 3.58
C ILE A 66 3.83 2.11 4.52
N VAL A 67 4.63 1.19 3.99
CA VAL A 67 5.21 0.04 4.69
C VAL A 67 6.70 0.31 4.92
N GLN A 68 7.09 0.41 6.19
CA GLN A 68 8.44 0.79 6.61
C GLN A 68 8.90 -0.02 7.83
N GLN A 69 10.22 -0.17 8.00
CA GLN A 69 10.81 -0.86 9.15
C GLN A 69 12.07 -0.12 9.60
N GLU A 70 12.07 0.43 10.81
CA GLU A 70 13.25 1.08 11.37
C GLU A 70 14.38 0.08 11.66
N PRO A 71 15.66 0.43 11.46
CA PRO A 71 16.19 1.71 10.97
C PRO A 71 16.32 1.79 9.43
N ASN A 72 15.65 0.91 8.68
CA ASN A 72 15.73 0.85 7.23
C ASN A 72 15.02 2.06 6.60
N GLN A 73 15.72 2.79 5.72
CA GLN A 73 15.15 3.91 4.96
C GLN A 73 14.40 3.46 3.70
N ARG A 74 14.50 2.19 3.35
CA ARG A 74 13.78 1.60 2.22
C ARG A 74 12.33 1.36 2.62
N TYR A 75 11.42 1.63 1.71
CA TYR A 75 9.97 1.54 1.96
C TYR A 75 9.24 1.01 0.73
N VAL A 76 8.05 0.47 0.98
CA VAL A 76 7.05 0.19 -0.04
C VAL A 76 5.87 1.10 0.23
N GLN A 77 5.44 1.87 -0.76
CA GLN A 77 4.20 2.63 -0.68
C GLN A 77 3.22 2.12 -1.73
N MET A 78 1.93 2.24 -1.47
CA MET A 78 0.93 1.87 -2.47
C MET A 78 -0.32 2.71 -2.32
N MET A 79 -0.99 2.92 -3.43
CA MET A 79 -2.36 3.41 -3.49
C MET A 79 -3.25 2.25 -3.89
N VAL A 80 -4.27 1.95 -3.07
CA VAL A 80 -5.19 0.83 -3.28
C VAL A 80 -6.63 1.29 -3.11
N GLY A 81 -7.52 0.80 -3.98
CA GLY A 81 -8.94 1.12 -3.96
C GLY A 81 -9.57 0.95 -5.33
N HIS A 82 -10.90 0.96 -5.39
CA HIS A 82 -11.67 0.79 -6.63
C HIS A 82 -11.30 -0.46 -7.47
N GLY A 83 -10.76 -1.52 -6.87
CA GLY A 83 -10.30 -2.71 -7.59
C GLY A 83 -8.92 -2.57 -8.25
N HIS A 84 -8.16 -1.53 -7.92
CA HIS A 84 -6.84 -1.25 -8.48
C HIS A 84 -5.78 -1.08 -7.38
N ALA A 85 -4.52 -1.34 -7.74
CA ALA A 85 -3.38 -0.99 -6.91
C ALA A 85 -2.24 -0.39 -7.73
N HIS A 86 -1.69 0.71 -7.25
CA HIS A 86 -0.41 1.26 -7.68
C HIS A 86 0.60 1.02 -6.56
N ILE A 87 1.67 0.28 -6.85
CA ILE A 87 2.68 -0.10 -5.85
C ILE A 87 4.00 0.55 -6.25
N GLU A 88 4.65 1.20 -5.30
CA GLU A 88 5.96 1.79 -5.45
C GLU A 88 6.95 1.26 -4.42
N VAL A 89 8.21 1.14 -4.83
CA VAL A 89 9.34 0.77 -3.97
C VAL A 89 10.38 1.87 -4.04
N SER A 90 10.86 2.31 -2.87
CA SER A 90 11.90 3.34 -2.74
C SER A 90 13.06 3.09 -3.70
N SER A 91 13.47 4.12 -4.45
CA SER A 91 14.58 4.00 -5.39
C SER A 91 15.87 4.69 -4.92
N ASN A 92 16.94 4.40 -5.64
CA ASN A 92 18.23 5.07 -5.54
C ASN A 92 18.23 6.58 -5.84
N HIS A 93 17.09 7.15 -6.25
CA HIS A 93 16.89 8.60 -6.32
C HIS A 93 16.80 9.22 -4.92
N TYR A 94 16.17 8.52 -3.97
CA TYR A 94 15.97 9.00 -2.59
C TYR A 94 16.90 8.31 -1.58
N LEU A 95 17.37 7.11 -1.88
CA LEU A 95 18.19 6.31 -0.97
C LEU A 95 19.66 6.74 -0.99
N ILE A 96 20.27 6.76 0.20
CA ILE A 96 21.65 7.18 0.43
C ILE A 96 22.44 6.13 1.23
N GLY A 97 23.77 6.13 1.06
CA GLY A 97 24.67 5.25 1.81
C GLY A 97 24.31 3.77 1.69
N ASP A 98 24.32 3.07 2.82
CA ASP A 98 24.06 1.63 2.91
C ASP A 98 22.60 1.23 2.61
N PHE A 99 21.69 2.21 2.52
CA PHE A 99 20.29 1.96 2.16
C PHE A 99 20.06 1.94 0.66
N ARG A 100 21.05 2.32 -0.16
CA ARG A 100 20.95 2.24 -1.63
C ARG A 100 20.68 0.80 -2.07
N LEU A 101 19.88 0.65 -3.12
CA LEU A 101 19.67 -0.63 -3.78
C LEU A 101 20.91 -0.98 -4.58
N ASP A 102 21.44 -2.18 -4.41
CA ASP A 102 22.49 -2.71 -5.28
C ASP A 102 21.91 -3.26 -6.60
N ALA A 103 22.79 -3.67 -7.51
CA ALA A 103 22.37 -4.19 -8.82
C ALA A 103 21.54 -5.48 -8.73
N ARG A 104 21.76 -6.30 -7.69
CA ARG A 104 21.00 -7.54 -7.46
C ARG A 104 19.59 -7.20 -7.00
N GLU A 105 19.45 -6.25 -6.10
CA GLU A 105 18.16 -5.79 -5.55
C GLU A 105 17.33 -5.10 -6.65
N GLU A 106 17.93 -4.23 -7.47
CA GLU A 106 17.27 -3.64 -8.64
C GLU A 106 16.85 -4.69 -9.67
N SER A 107 17.68 -5.73 -9.89
CA SER A 107 17.33 -6.84 -10.77
C SER A 107 16.16 -7.69 -10.22
N ALA A 108 16.08 -7.84 -8.89
CA ALA A 108 14.97 -8.53 -8.25
C ALA A 108 13.64 -7.77 -8.44
N LEU A 109 13.65 -6.44 -8.32
CA LEU A 109 12.47 -5.61 -8.59
C LEU A 109 12.00 -5.74 -10.04
N ALA A 110 12.93 -5.70 -11.00
CA ALA A 110 12.61 -5.93 -12.41
C ALA A 110 12.00 -7.33 -12.65
N ALA A 111 12.55 -8.37 -12.00
CA ALA A 111 12.02 -9.73 -12.10
C ALA A 111 10.62 -9.89 -11.48
N LEU A 112 10.28 -9.07 -10.47
CA LEU A 112 8.94 -8.98 -9.90
C LEU A 112 7.97 -8.14 -10.75
N GLY A 113 8.44 -7.60 -11.88
CA GLY A 113 7.66 -6.85 -12.84
C GLY A 113 7.43 -5.39 -12.43
N PHE A 114 8.35 -4.80 -11.67
CA PHE A 114 8.38 -3.35 -11.45
C PHE A 114 9.12 -2.65 -12.59
N ALA A 115 8.55 -1.53 -13.03
CA ALA A 115 9.20 -0.62 -13.95
C ALA A 115 10.26 0.21 -13.21
N LYS A 116 11.37 0.47 -13.90
CA LYS A 116 12.48 1.28 -13.38
C LYS A 116 12.05 2.76 -13.30
N PRO A 117 12.51 3.53 -12.29
CA PRO A 117 12.36 4.98 -12.29
C PRO A 117 12.95 5.59 -13.56
N ASP A 118 12.28 6.59 -14.12
CA ASP A 118 12.81 7.29 -15.29
C ASP A 118 14.02 8.14 -14.86
N SER A 119 15.21 7.78 -15.35
CA SER A 119 16.46 8.45 -15.00
C SER A 119 16.67 9.77 -15.76
N ALA A 120 15.81 10.09 -16.73
CA ALA A 120 16.02 11.21 -17.64
C ALA A 120 15.63 12.58 -17.07
N GLY A 121 15.05 12.67 -15.86
CA GLY A 121 14.76 13.95 -15.19
C GLY A 121 13.72 14.85 -15.87
N GLU A 122 13.14 14.42 -16.98
CA GLU A 122 12.15 15.17 -17.77
C GLU A 122 10.70 14.74 -17.51
N SER A 123 10.47 13.72 -16.67
CA SER A 123 9.14 13.16 -16.44
C SER A 123 8.54 13.60 -15.10
N GLU A 124 7.26 13.97 -15.10
CA GLU A 124 6.40 14.08 -13.90
C GLU A 124 6.11 12.70 -13.24
N TRP A 125 6.70 11.62 -13.76
CA TRP A 125 6.39 10.23 -13.45
C TRP A 125 7.34 9.64 -12.39
N PRO A 126 6.94 8.56 -11.70
CA PRO A 126 7.42 8.28 -10.35
C PRO A 126 8.91 8.01 -10.32
N LEU A 127 9.57 8.70 -9.39
CA LEU A 127 10.98 8.55 -9.09
C LEU A 127 11.28 7.27 -8.30
N ASN A 128 10.26 6.46 -8.00
CA ASN A 128 10.35 5.15 -7.40
C ASN A 128 10.18 4.02 -8.43
N TRP A 129 10.60 2.81 -8.07
CA TRP A 129 10.22 1.63 -8.85
C TRP A 129 8.73 1.44 -8.72
N TRP A 130 8.01 1.19 -9.81
CA TRP A 130 6.55 1.20 -9.76
C TRP A 130 5.89 0.07 -10.54
N ARG A 131 4.66 -0.25 -10.17
CA ARG A 131 3.83 -1.25 -10.85
C ARG A 131 2.35 -0.93 -10.65
N ASN A 132 1.56 -1.14 -11.70
CA ASN A 132 0.11 -1.15 -11.64
C ASN A 132 -0.41 -2.58 -11.67
N ASP A 133 -1.31 -2.91 -10.75
CA ASP A 133 -2.10 -4.14 -10.78
C ASP A 133 -3.58 -3.76 -11.03
N GLU A 134 -4.06 -4.15 -12.21
CA GLU A 134 -5.49 -4.13 -12.55
C GLU A 134 -6.14 -5.38 -11.96
N HIS A 135 -7.37 -5.25 -11.42
CA HIS A 135 -8.04 -6.34 -10.68
C HIS A 135 -7.26 -6.77 -9.44
N ALA A 136 -6.91 -5.77 -8.62
CA ALA A 136 -6.21 -5.94 -7.37
C ALA A 136 -6.95 -6.95 -6.46
N ASP A 137 -6.22 -7.97 -6.04
CA ASP A 137 -6.61 -9.00 -5.09
C ASP A 137 -5.65 -8.92 -3.90
N GLY A 138 -6.15 -8.97 -2.67
CA GLY A 138 -5.32 -8.74 -1.49
C GLY A 138 -4.29 -9.83 -1.26
N GLU A 139 -4.56 -11.08 -1.62
CA GLU A 139 -3.59 -12.16 -1.55
C GLU A 139 -2.45 -11.94 -2.56
N ALA A 140 -2.79 -11.62 -3.81
CA ALA A 140 -1.82 -11.33 -4.86
C ALA A 140 -0.94 -10.13 -4.52
N ILE A 141 -1.54 -9.03 -4.02
CA ILE A 141 -0.81 -7.84 -3.60
C ILE A 141 0.07 -8.15 -2.39
N ALA A 142 -0.45 -8.83 -1.37
CA ALA A 142 0.33 -9.16 -0.19
C ALA A 142 1.51 -10.08 -0.51
N GLY A 143 1.30 -11.07 -1.37
CA GLY A 143 2.38 -11.93 -1.87
C GLY A 143 3.47 -11.14 -2.60
N ARG A 144 3.06 -10.17 -3.44
CA ARG A 144 4.01 -9.31 -4.17
C ARG A 144 4.78 -8.39 -3.21
N VAL A 145 4.09 -7.74 -2.29
CA VAL A 145 4.71 -6.85 -1.30
C VAL A 145 5.66 -7.66 -0.43
N LEU A 146 5.27 -8.85 0.04
CA LEU A 146 6.16 -9.72 0.79
C LEU A 146 7.42 -10.11 -0.02
N ALA A 147 7.25 -10.44 -1.30
CA ALA A 147 8.39 -10.74 -2.17
C ALA A 147 9.34 -9.55 -2.27
N VAL A 148 8.83 -8.33 -2.45
CA VAL A 148 9.63 -7.10 -2.44
C VAL A 148 10.36 -6.90 -1.10
N LEU A 149 9.64 -7.03 0.02
CA LEU A 149 10.19 -6.83 1.36
C LEU A 149 11.38 -7.77 1.65
N THR A 150 11.29 -9.01 1.18
CA THR A 150 12.28 -10.06 1.46
C THR A 150 13.43 -10.13 0.45
N THR A 151 13.23 -9.67 -0.79
CA THR A 151 14.21 -9.85 -1.87
C THR A 151 14.95 -8.57 -2.28
N ALA A 152 14.32 -7.40 -2.14
CA ALA A 152 14.89 -6.13 -2.58
C ALA A 152 15.06 -5.12 -1.43
N VAL A 153 14.09 -5.06 -0.52
CA VAL A 153 14.09 -4.06 0.56
C VAL A 153 14.90 -4.57 1.77
N GLY A 154 14.90 -5.88 2.02
CA GLY A 154 15.72 -6.52 3.05
C GLY A 154 15.19 -6.30 4.47
N PHE A 155 13.88 -6.35 4.66
CA PHE A 155 13.31 -6.29 6.01
C PHE A 155 13.62 -7.56 6.81
N ASP A 156 13.81 -7.40 8.11
CA ASP A 156 13.98 -8.49 9.06
C ASP A 156 12.62 -8.97 9.56
N GLU A 157 12.34 -10.27 9.41
CA GLU A 157 11.10 -10.91 9.88
C GLU A 157 10.88 -10.80 11.39
N ARG A 158 11.95 -10.50 12.14
CA ARG A 158 11.94 -10.41 13.61
C ARG A 158 11.73 -8.99 14.10
N ALA A 159 11.88 -8.00 13.23
CA ALA A 159 11.69 -6.60 13.58
C ALA A 159 10.27 -6.14 13.24
N PRO A 160 9.66 -5.25 14.04
CA PRO A 160 8.32 -4.74 13.76
C PRO A 160 8.25 -3.98 12.44
N VAL A 161 7.21 -4.23 11.65
CA VAL A 161 6.90 -3.47 10.44
C VAL A 161 5.80 -2.47 10.75
N ASN A 162 6.00 -1.22 10.37
CA ASN A 162 4.97 -0.18 10.47
C ASN A 162 4.24 -0.09 9.13
N VAL A 163 2.91 -0.03 9.20
CA VAL A 163 2.03 0.19 8.06
C VAL A 163 1.16 1.40 8.39
N ASP A 164 1.45 2.51 7.74
CA ASP A 164 0.66 3.73 7.84
C ASP A 164 -0.41 3.71 6.76
N VAL A 165 -1.65 4.04 7.11
CA VAL A 165 -2.81 4.03 6.21
C VAL A 165 -3.56 5.35 6.30
N PHE A 166 -3.86 5.96 5.16
CA PHE A 166 -4.63 7.19 5.09
C PHE A 166 -5.44 7.28 3.80
N GLY A 167 -6.59 7.95 3.85
CA GLY A 167 -7.44 8.18 2.69
C GLY A 167 -6.73 9.02 1.63
N ALA A 168 -6.78 8.59 0.38
CA ALA A 168 -6.13 9.22 -0.77
C ALA A 168 -7.12 9.67 -1.85
N ASP A 169 -8.40 9.33 -1.72
CA ASP A 169 -9.39 9.70 -2.72
C ASP A 169 -9.66 11.22 -2.71
N ASN A 170 -9.75 11.82 -3.90
CA ASN A 170 -10.30 13.15 -4.09
C ASN A 170 -11.82 13.03 -4.24
N PRO A 171 -12.65 13.91 -3.65
CA PRO A 171 -14.08 13.93 -3.96
C PRO A 171 -14.21 14.02 -5.48
N CYS A 172 -14.77 12.97 -6.05
CA CYS A 172 -14.46 12.56 -7.39
C CYS A 172 -15.01 13.57 -8.42
N VAL A 173 -14.14 14.08 -9.30
CA VAL A 173 -14.58 14.53 -10.64
C VAL A 173 -14.97 13.31 -11.51
N VAL A 174 -14.62 12.08 -11.07
CA VAL A 174 -14.73 10.83 -11.85
C VAL A 174 -15.69 9.80 -11.21
N CYS A 175 -16.59 10.20 -10.30
CA CYS A 175 -17.69 9.31 -9.95
C CYS A 175 -18.68 9.31 -11.13
N LEU A 176 -18.60 8.30 -11.98
CA LEU A 176 -19.68 7.92 -12.92
C LEU A 176 -20.98 7.50 -12.19
N CYS A 177 -20.99 7.63 -10.87
CA CYS A 177 -22.10 7.43 -9.93
C CYS A 177 -23.31 8.33 -10.21
N GLY A 178 -23.16 9.38 -11.06
CA GLY A 178 -24.25 10.25 -11.53
C GLY A 178 -24.62 10.14 -13.01
N ARG A 179 -24.13 9.13 -13.77
CA ARG A 179 -24.53 8.90 -15.18
C ARG A 179 -25.17 7.53 -15.41
N ARG A 180 -26.04 7.12 -14.50
CA ARG A 180 -27.14 6.21 -14.86
C ARG A 180 -28.41 7.04 -14.76
N ASP A 181 -29.10 7.15 -15.89
CA ASP A 181 -30.48 7.64 -16.08
C ASP A 181 -30.61 8.95 -16.87
N GLU A 182 -30.21 8.93 -18.16
CA GLU A 182 -30.96 9.60 -19.24
C GLU A 182 -30.75 8.83 -20.56
N ALA A 183 -31.16 7.56 -20.58
CA ALA A 183 -31.34 6.79 -21.81
C ALA A 183 -32.41 5.70 -21.60
N SER A 184 -33.59 6.10 -21.13
CA SER A 184 -34.82 5.31 -21.17
C SER A 184 -35.99 6.25 -20.87
N VAL A 185 -36.50 6.88 -21.93
CA VAL A 185 -37.91 7.12 -22.32
C VAL A 185 -37.88 8.11 -23.49
#